data_AF-A0A930UUF1-F1
#
_entry.id   AF-A0A930UUF1-F1
#
_cell.length_a   1.000
_cell.length_b   1.000
_cell.length_c   1.000
_cell.angle_alpha   90.00
_cell.angle_beta   90.00
_cell.angle_gamma   90.00
#
_symmetry.space_group_name_H-M   'P 1'
#
loop_
_entity.id
_entity.type
_entity.pdbx_description
1 polymer ?
#
loop_
_entity_poly.entity_id
_entity_poly.type
_entity_poly.pdbx_seq_one_letter_code
_entity_poly.pdbx_strand_id
1 'polypeptide(L)'
;MVDTTAPDAPRINVESGRDSSISLPENAVIGDVVDVNITQPGKQQAIYVKYRKTDSSWEVATFQPADSGLSSAPAVSGNTITISQTVAPAGSTIAAKVTDLAGNGSAGKDGSNSFVEAEVPSSDSDNDGYTNEEESRAGVRS
;
A
#
# COMPACT_ATOMS: atom_id res chain seq x y z
N MET A 1 -12.13 -8.06 27.88
CA MET A 1 -10.92 -7.21 27.92
C MET A 1 -10.76 -6.62 26.53
N VAL A 2 -10.39 -5.34 26.43
CA VAL A 2 -10.04 -4.74 25.13
C VAL A 2 -8.65 -5.26 24.76
N ASP A 3 -8.46 -5.68 23.51
CA ASP A 3 -7.13 -5.98 23.00
C ASP A 3 -6.31 -4.69 22.97
N THR A 4 -5.12 -4.72 23.55
CA THR A 4 -4.20 -3.58 23.63
C THR A 4 -2.89 -3.88 22.93
N THR A 5 -2.81 -4.97 22.18
CA THR A 5 -1.60 -5.37 21.47
C THR A 5 -1.63 -4.78 20.08
N ALA A 6 -0.66 -3.93 19.76
CA ALA A 6 -0.52 -3.40 18.41
C ALA A 6 -0.29 -4.56 17.41
N PRO A 7 -0.99 -4.56 16.26
CA PRO A 7 -0.76 -5.54 15.21
C PRO A 7 0.59 -5.32 14.53
N ASP A 8 1.10 -6.35 13.85
CA ASP A 8 2.31 -6.20 13.05
C ASP A 8 2.10 -5.19 11.91
N ALA A 9 3.20 -4.61 11.44
CA ALA A 9 3.15 -3.70 10.31
C ALA A 9 2.74 -4.41 9.01
N PRO A 10 1.91 -3.77 8.18
CA PRO A 10 1.63 -4.30 6.85
C PRO A 10 2.91 -4.27 6.00
N ARG A 11 3.02 -5.19 5.05
CA ARG A 11 4.12 -5.21 4.07
C ARG A 11 3.62 -4.77 2.71
N ILE A 12 4.28 -3.79 2.12
CA ILE A 12 3.95 -3.30 0.79
C ILE A 12 4.95 -3.90 -0.20
N ASN A 13 4.46 -4.62 -1.19
CA ASN A 13 5.23 -5.18 -2.29
C ASN A 13 4.87 -4.40 -3.56
N VAL A 14 5.88 -3.77 -4.15
CA VAL A 14 5.77 -2.98 -5.37
C VAL A 14 6.71 -3.56 -6.43
N GLU A 15 6.22 -3.66 -7.66
CA GLU A 15 6.98 -4.08 -8.83
C GLU A 15 6.65 -3.11 -9.97
N SER A 16 7.64 -2.74 -10.77
CA SER A 16 7.38 -1.86 -11.91
C SER A 16 6.55 -2.57 -12.98
N GLY A 17 5.60 -1.83 -13.57
CA GLY A 17 4.75 -2.31 -14.66
C GLY A 17 3.80 -3.44 -14.28
N ARG A 18 3.58 -3.67 -12.97
CA ARG A 18 2.73 -4.73 -12.44
C ARG A 18 1.83 -4.22 -11.32
N ASP A 19 0.83 -5.01 -10.98
CA ASP A 19 -0.02 -4.73 -9.83
C ASP A 19 0.81 -4.83 -8.55
N SER A 20 0.59 -3.87 -7.64
CA SER A 20 1.18 -3.85 -6.32
C SER A 20 0.31 -4.62 -5.32
N SER A 21 0.89 -5.05 -4.21
CA SER A 21 0.14 -5.73 -3.15
C SER A 21 0.53 -5.24 -1.75
N ILE A 22 -0.45 -5.27 -0.84
CA ILE A 22 -0.23 -5.07 0.59
C ILE A 22 -0.58 -6.37 1.30
N SER A 23 0.41 -6.96 1.98
CA SER A 23 0.20 -8.09 2.90
C SER A 23 -0.16 -7.55 4.27
N LEU A 24 -1.35 -7.90 4.73
CA LEU A 24 -1.90 -7.52 6.03
C LEU A 24 -1.42 -8.50 7.11
N PRO A 25 -1.22 -8.02 8.35
CA PRO A 25 -0.72 -8.83 9.45
C PRO A 25 -1.68 -9.98 9.80
N GLU A 26 -1.11 -11.16 10.08
CA GLU A 26 -1.88 -12.34 10.49
C GLU A 26 -2.37 -12.25 11.95
N ASN A 27 -1.67 -11.49 12.78
CA ASN A 27 -2.02 -11.26 14.19
C ASN A 27 -3.08 -10.15 14.39
N ALA A 28 -3.58 -9.52 13.33
CA ALA A 28 -4.70 -8.58 13.44
C ALA A 28 -5.99 -9.31 13.84
N VAL A 29 -6.75 -8.68 14.74
CA VAL A 29 -7.97 -9.22 15.31
C VAL A 29 -9.20 -8.46 14.81
N ILE A 30 -10.38 -9.04 15.06
CA ILE A 30 -11.66 -8.44 14.66
C ILE A 30 -11.77 -7.04 15.25
N GLY A 31 -12.05 -6.07 14.38
CA GLY A 31 -12.19 -4.66 14.75
C GLY A 31 -11.00 -3.79 14.37
N ASP A 32 -9.83 -4.38 14.17
CA ASP A 32 -8.64 -3.67 13.71
C ASP A 32 -8.88 -3.03 12.34
N VAL A 33 -8.22 -1.91 12.10
CA VAL A 33 -8.35 -1.15 10.86
C VAL A 33 -7.02 -1.02 10.15
N VAL A 34 -7.04 -1.04 8.83
CA VAL A 34 -5.89 -0.66 8.01
C VAL A 34 -6.26 0.54 7.15
N ASP A 35 -5.48 1.60 7.30
CA ASP A 35 -5.53 2.81 6.49
C ASP A 35 -4.54 2.67 5.34
N VAL A 36 -5.01 2.86 4.11
CA VAL A 36 -4.21 2.81 2.88
C VAL A 36 -4.36 4.13 2.14
N ASN A 37 -3.23 4.78 1.87
CA ASN A 37 -3.14 5.98 1.04
C ASN A 37 -2.33 5.69 -0.21
N ILE A 38 -2.83 6.08 -1.38
CA ILE A 38 -2.14 5.95 -2.66
C ILE A 38 -2.04 7.35 -3.28
N THR A 39 -0.82 7.86 -3.35
CA THR A 39 -0.53 9.15 -3.96
C THR A 39 0.01 8.91 -5.36
N GLN A 40 -0.75 9.34 -6.37
CA GLN A 40 -0.34 9.24 -7.77
C GLN A 40 0.58 10.42 -8.15
N PRO A 41 1.55 10.22 -9.07
CA PRO A 41 2.41 11.30 -9.54
C PRO A 41 1.57 12.42 -10.17
N GLY A 42 1.87 13.66 -9.79
CA GLY A 42 1.17 14.86 -10.29
C GLY A 42 -0.27 15.05 -9.78
N LYS A 43 -0.77 14.21 -8.87
CA LYS A 43 -2.07 14.38 -8.22
C LYS A 43 -1.90 14.97 -6.83
N GLN A 44 -2.75 15.94 -6.48
CA GLN A 44 -2.73 16.57 -5.15
C GLN A 44 -3.51 15.80 -4.09
N GLN A 45 -4.51 15.01 -4.49
CA GLN A 45 -5.33 14.21 -3.59
C GLN A 45 -4.93 12.74 -3.69
N ALA A 46 -4.66 12.13 -2.54
CA ALA A 46 -4.42 10.69 -2.44
C ALA A 46 -5.74 9.92 -2.46
N ILE A 47 -5.71 8.74 -3.06
CA ILE A 47 -6.79 7.76 -2.92
C ILE A 47 -6.67 7.19 -1.50
N TYR A 48 -7.73 7.31 -0.71
CA TYR A 48 -7.77 6.78 0.63
C TYR A 48 -8.77 5.62 0.73
N VAL A 49 -8.33 4.54 1.36
CA VAL A 49 -9.15 3.37 1.63
C VAL A 49 -8.88 2.93 3.05
N LYS A 50 -9.96 2.64 3.78
CA LYS A 50 -9.89 2.01 5.09
C LYS A 50 -10.55 0.65 5.02
N TYR A 51 -9.83 -0.37 5.45
CA TYR A 51 -10.39 -1.70 5.63
C TYR A 51 -10.50 -2.00 7.12
N ARG A 52 -11.49 -2.81 7.49
CA ARG A 52 -11.70 -3.29 8.85
C ARG A 52 -11.67 -4.81 8.86
N LYS A 53 -10.97 -5.39 9.83
CA LYS A 53 -10.96 -6.83 10.05
C LYS A 53 -12.31 -7.26 10.62
N THR A 54 -12.97 -8.17 9.92
CA THR A 54 -14.20 -8.87 10.36
C THR A 54 -13.85 -10.29 10.78
N ASP A 55 -14.87 -11.07 11.17
CA ASP A 55 -14.71 -12.47 11.58
C ASP A 55 -14.13 -13.36 10.47
N SER A 56 -14.41 -13.01 9.21
CA SER A 56 -14.16 -13.85 8.05
C SER A 56 -13.07 -13.29 7.13
N SER A 57 -12.91 -11.96 7.07
CA SER A 57 -12.00 -11.31 6.12
C SER A 57 -11.68 -9.87 6.54
N TRP A 58 -11.04 -9.12 5.65
CA TRP A 58 -11.01 -7.67 5.66
C TRP A 58 -12.10 -7.12 4.73
N GLU A 59 -12.75 -6.04 5.15
CA GLU A 59 -13.82 -5.40 4.40
C GLU A 59 -13.60 -3.90 4.28
N VAL A 60 -14.03 -3.29 3.17
CA VAL A 60 -13.94 -1.84 2.95
C VAL A 60 -14.88 -1.12 3.90
N ALA A 61 -14.33 -0.37 4.85
CA ALA A 61 -15.06 0.46 5.79
C ALA A 61 -15.21 1.91 5.29
N THR A 62 -14.24 2.41 4.53
CA THR A 62 -14.30 3.75 3.91
C THR A 62 -13.54 3.73 2.60
N PHE A 63 -14.08 4.40 1.58
CA PHE A 63 -13.40 4.58 0.31
C PHE A 63 -13.56 6.02 -0.17
N GLN A 64 -12.42 6.64 -0.48
CA GLN A 64 -12.31 7.99 -1.01
C GLN A 64 -11.42 7.92 -2.25
N PRO A 65 -12.00 7.79 -3.46
CA PRO A 65 -11.26 7.54 -4.70
C PRO A 65 -10.33 8.67 -5.13
N ALA A 66 -10.22 9.80 -4.42
CA ALA A 66 -9.69 11.05 -5.00
C ALA A 66 -10.40 11.44 -6.32
N ASP A 67 -9.90 12.46 -7.02
CA ASP A 67 -10.33 12.81 -8.38
C ASP A 67 -9.86 11.79 -9.45
N SER A 68 -9.65 10.52 -9.07
CA SER A 68 -9.08 9.48 -9.95
C SER A 68 -10.11 8.83 -10.88
N GLY A 69 -11.41 9.05 -10.65
CA GLY A 69 -12.48 8.37 -11.39
C GLY A 69 -12.67 6.89 -11.03
N LEU A 70 -12.02 6.40 -9.97
CA LEU A 70 -12.21 5.03 -9.47
C LEU A 70 -13.63 4.83 -8.92
N SER A 71 -14.30 3.79 -9.41
CA SER A 71 -15.65 3.40 -8.99
C SER A 71 -15.66 2.43 -7.81
N SER A 72 -14.52 1.85 -7.46
CA SER A 72 -14.38 0.86 -6.38
C SER A 72 -13.00 0.91 -5.75
N ALA A 73 -12.95 0.53 -4.47
CA ALA A 73 -11.71 0.36 -3.74
C ALA A 73 -10.87 -0.81 -4.29
N PRO A 74 -9.54 -0.82 -4.08
CA PRO A 74 -8.69 -1.98 -4.34
C PRO A 74 -9.28 -3.26 -3.73
N ALA A 75 -9.14 -4.38 -4.45
CA ALA A 75 -9.70 -5.64 -4.00
C ALA A 75 -8.91 -6.20 -2.82
N VAL A 76 -9.61 -6.83 -1.88
CA VAL A 76 -9.00 -7.56 -0.77
C VAL A 76 -9.43 -9.03 -0.79
N SER A 77 -8.46 -9.93 -0.67
CA SER A 77 -8.68 -11.37 -0.65
C SER A 77 -7.80 -11.97 0.46
N GLY A 78 -8.43 -12.55 1.47
CA GLY A 78 -7.74 -12.99 2.68
C GLY A 78 -7.00 -11.82 3.34
N ASN A 79 -5.69 -11.96 3.53
CA ASN A 79 -4.82 -10.92 4.09
C ASN A 79 -4.04 -10.16 3.00
N THR A 80 -4.52 -10.12 1.75
CA THR A 80 -3.84 -9.40 0.67
C THR A 80 -4.77 -8.38 0.03
N ILE A 81 -4.33 -7.13 -0.01
CA ILE A 81 -4.94 -6.07 -0.82
C ILE A 81 -4.16 -6.00 -2.14
N THR A 82 -4.86 -6.08 -3.26
CA THR A 82 -4.28 -5.95 -4.60
C THR A 82 -4.60 -4.57 -5.16
N ILE A 83 -3.55 -3.82 -5.51
CA ILE A 83 -3.62 -2.47 -6.05
C ILE A 83 -3.20 -2.54 -7.51
N SER A 84 -4.15 -2.33 -8.43
CA SER A 84 -3.84 -2.39 -9.85
C SER A 84 -2.83 -1.31 -10.26
N GLN A 85 -1.98 -1.61 -11.24
CA GLN A 85 -1.07 -0.62 -11.84
C GLN A 85 -1.78 0.63 -12.38
N THR A 86 -3.08 0.56 -12.70
CA THR A 86 -3.86 1.73 -13.13
C THR A 86 -4.23 2.64 -11.95
N VAL A 87 -4.29 2.08 -10.74
CA VAL A 87 -4.56 2.79 -9.49
C VAL A 87 -3.26 3.36 -8.92
N ALA A 88 -2.18 2.58 -8.95
CA ALA A 88 -0.85 2.99 -8.53
C ALA A 88 0.15 2.80 -9.69
N PRO A 89 0.16 3.71 -10.69
CA PRO A 89 1.15 3.68 -11.75
C PRO A 89 2.57 3.93 -11.22
N ALA A 90 3.56 3.71 -12.07
CA ALA A 90 4.96 4.05 -11.79
C ALA A 90 5.12 5.47 -11.23
N GLY A 91 5.97 5.61 -10.19
CA GLY A 91 6.15 6.85 -9.45
C GLY A 91 5.05 7.16 -8.43
N SER A 92 4.08 6.26 -8.21
CA SER A 92 3.11 6.41 -7.12
C SER A 92 3.70 6.01 -5.78
N THR A 93 3.26 6.65 -4.70
CA THR A 93 3.57 6.24 -3.33
C THR A 93 2.39 5.51 -2.72
N ILE A 94 2.62 4.33 -2.15
CA ILE A 94 1.64 3.56 -1.38
C ILE A 94 2.06 3.61 0.08
N ALA A 95 1.16 4.04 0.95
CA ALA A 95 1.36 4.10 2.39
C ALA A 95 0.26 3.29 3.10
N ALA A 96 0.64 2.42 4.04
CA ALA A 96 -0.30 1.60 4.81
C ALA A 96 0.02 1.59 6.30
N LYS A 97 -1.01 1.59 7.15
CA LYS A 97 -0.89 1.51 8.61
C LYS A 97 -2.02 0.68 9.18
N VAL A 98 -1.72 -0.23 10.11
CA VAL A 98 -2.72 -1.01 10.84
C VAL A 98 -2.87 -0.44 12.26
N THR A 99 -4.10 -0.35 12.77
CA THR A 99 -4.42 0.14 14.11
C THR A 99 -5.41 -0.79 14.79
N ASP A 100 -5.14 -1.16 16.04
CA ASP A 100 -6.07 -1.95 16.85
C ASP A 100 -7.30 -1.13 17.29
N LEU A 101 -8.26 -1.82 17.89
CA LEU A 101 -9.48 -1.19 18.42
C LEU A 101 -9.19 -0.18 19.55
N ALA A 102 -8.09 -0.33 20.28
CA ALA A 102 -7.66 0.56 21.35
C ALA A 102 -6.90 1.81 20.85
N GLY A 103 -6.58 1.87 19.56
CA GLY A 103 -5.82 2.95 18.93
C GLY A 103 -4.31 2.74 18.89
N ASN A 104 -3.79 1.57 19.29
CA ASN A 104 -2.38 1.23 19.13
C ASN A 104 -2.15 0.83 17.68
N GLY A 105 -1.26 1.54 17.00
CA GLY A 105 -0.93 1.21 15.62
C GLY A 105 0.37 0.45 15.48
N SER A 106 0.49 -0.22 14.34
CA SER A 106 1.66 -1.00 13.98
C SER A 106 2.92 -0.12 13.98
N ALA A 107 4.01 -0.65 14.53
CA ALA A 107 5.30 0.02 14.49
C ALA A 107 5.84 0.06 13.04
N GLY A 108 6.12 1.25 12.53
CA GLY A 108 6.81 1.48 11.26
C GLY A 108 8.27 0.99 11.30
N LYS A 109 8.99 1.16 10.17
CA LYS A 109 10.39 0.71 10.01
C LYS A 109 11.37 1.26 11.07
N ASP A 110 11.00 2.33 11.76
CA ASP A 110 11.79 3.03 12.78
C ASP A 110 11.28 2.79 14.22
N GLY A 111 10.24 1.97 14.40
CA GLY A 111 9.59 1.77 15.71
C GLY A 111 8.53 2.83 16.06
N SER A 112 8.28 3.81 15.19
CA SER A 112 7.24 4.83 15.37
C SER A 112 5.86 4.32 14.95
N ASN A 113 4.77 4.82 15.52
CA ASN A 113 3.40 4.50 15.10
C ASN A 113 3.01 5.17 13.77
N SER A 114 3.76 4.86 12.71
CA SER A 114 3.79 5.53 11.41
C SER A 114 3.35 4.60 10.28
N PHE A 115 3.02 5.19 9.14
CA PHE A 115 2.75 4.41 7.93
C PHE A 115 4.02 3.68 7.46
N VAL A 116 3.86 2.45 6.99
CA VAL A 116 4.84 1.82 6.11
C VAL A 116 4.62 2.38 4.72
N GLU A 117 5.68 2.81 4.06
CA GLU A 117 5.61 3.43 2.73
C GLU A 117 6.50 2.67 1.74
N ALA A 118 6.05 2.62 0.49
CA ALA A 118 6.80 2.15 -0.65
C ALA A 118 6.44 2.96 -1.91
N GLU A 119 7.44 3.25 -2.73
CA GLU A 119 7.25 3.89 -4.03
C GLU A 119 7.23 2.83 -5.14
N VAL A 120 6.25 2.90 -6.03
CA VAL A 120 6.18 2.06 -7.22
C VAL A 120 7.32 2.47 -8.15
N PRO A 121 8.31 1.60 -8.44
CA PRO A 121 9.49 2.01 -9.18
C PRO A 121 9.14 2.57 -10.56
N SER A 122 9.66 3.75 -10.89
CA SER A 122 9.63 4.30 -12.25
C SER A 122 10.80 3.73 -13.03
N SER A 123 10.70 2.48 -13.46
CA SER A 123 11.84 1.79 -14.08
C SER A 123 11.87 1.90 -15.60
N ASP A 124 11.65 3.08 -16.16
CA ASP A 124 11.99 3.37 -17.57
C ASP A 124 11.89 4.90 -17.79
N SER A 125 13.01 5.62 -17.61
CA SER A 125 13.00 7.09 -17.67
C SER A 125 12.80 7.61 -19.10
N ASP A 126 13.20 6.84 -20.11
CA ASP A 126 13.24 7.23 -21.51
C ASP A 126 12.35 6.36 -22.43
N ASN A 127 11.60 5.43 -21.85
CA ASN A 127 10.65 4.53 -22.50
C ASN A 127 11.31 3.62 -23.55
N ASP A 128 12.53 3.15 -23.28
CA ASP A 128 13.32 2.31 -24.18
C ASP A 128 13.15 0.80 -23.93
N GLY A 129 12.42 0.44 -22.87
CA GLY A 129 12.14 -0.95 -22.49
C GLY A 129 13.15 -1.56 -21.52
N TYR A 130 14.08 -0.78 -20.96
CA TYR A 130 15.00 -1.20 -19.90
C TYR A 130 14.75 -0.44 -18.60
N THR A 131 15.02 -1.11 -17.47
CA THR A 131 15.04 -0.41 -16.19
C THR A 131 16.26 0.48 -16.04
N ASN A 132 16.12 1.62 -15.35
CA ASN A 132 17.26 2.50 -15.03
C ASN A 132 18.45 1.75 -14.39
N GLU A 133 18.18 0.64 -13.69
CA GLU A 133 19.21 -0.25 -13.12
C GLU A 133 19.86 -1.16 -14.17
N GLU A 134 19.11 -1.65 -15.16
CA GLU A 134 19.62 -2.34 -16.34
C GLU A 134 20.44 -1.40 -17.22
N GLU A 135 19.98 -0.18 -17.45
CA GLU A 135 20.72 0.86 -18.16
C GLU A 135 22.00 1.26 -17.42
N SER A 136 21.93 1.45 -16.10
CA SER A 136 23.09 1.75 -15.27
C SER A 136 24.13 0.62 -15.24
N ARG A 137 23.69 -0.64 -15.37
CA ARG A 137 24.59 -1.80 -15.49
C ARG A 137 25.15 -1.95 -16.91
N ALA A 138 24.39 -1.58 -17.93
CA ALA A 138 24.83 -1.59 -19.33
C ALA A 138 25.79 -0.44 -19.66
N GLY A 139 25.68 0.70 -18.97
CA GLY A 139 26.50 1.91 -19.18
C GLY A 139 27.94 1.87 -18.66
N VAL A 140 28.41 0.77 -18.04
CA VAL A 140 29.79 0.66 -17.50
C VAL A 140 30.78 0.01 -18.50
N ARG A 141 30.52 0.09 -19.80
CA ARG A 141 31.54 -0.20 -20.83
C ARG A 141 31.66 0.99 -21.76
N SER A 142 32.59 1.87 -21.37
CA SER A 142 33.34 2.85 -22.16
C SER A 142 33.46 2.56 -23.65
#